data_AF-A0A921H6Y8-F1
#
_entry.id   AF-A0A921H6Y8-F1
#
_cell.length_a   1.000
_cell.length_b   1.000
_cell.length_c   1.000
_cell.angle_alpha   90.00
_cell.angle_beta   90.00
_cell.angle_gamma   90.00
#
_symmetry.space_group_name_H-M   'P 1'
#
loop_
_entity.id
_entity.type
_entity.pdbx_description
1 polymer ?
#
loop_
_entity_poly.entity_id
_entity_poly.type
_entity_poly.pdbx_seq_one_letter_code
_entity_poly.pdbx_strand_id
1 'polypeptide(L)'
;MEKIFREVVKIVESRTGIEYNELIYSKKQEHVDARSILINLLFNLGFSDTLTARYLNMTRQGVNKLKNTLHDRKKHSFILSTCYQQCSNDVATNNLISNE
;
A
#
# COMPACT_ATOMS: atom_id res chain seq x y z
N MET A 1 -0.63 14.51 6.19
CA MET A 1 0.05 13.30 5.67
C MET A 1 0.08 12.15 6.68
N GLU A 2 0.59 12.32 7.90
CA GLU A 2 0.67 11.20 8.86
C GLU A 2 -0.69 10.53 9.17
N LYS A 3 -1.75 11.33 9.37
CA LYS A 3 -3.11 10.81 9.58
C LYS A 3 -3.59 9.95 8.41
N ILE A 4 -3.37 10.42 7.18
CA ILE A 4 -3.72 9.69 5.94
C ILE A 4 -2.93 8.38 5.87
N PHE A 5 -1.62 8.43 6.14
CA PHE A 5 -0.78 7.23 6.16
C PHE A 5 -1.32 6.17 7.12
N ARG A 6 -1.60 6.55 8.37
CA ARG A 6 -2.12 5.63 9.40
C ARG A 6 -3.46 5.02 8.99
N GLU A 7 -4.33 5.78 8.33
CA GLU A 7 -5.62 5.27 7.88
C GLU A 7 -5.47 4.26 6.74
N VAL A 8 -4.61 4.53 5.76
CA VAL A 8 -4.34 3.56 4.68
C VAL A 8 -3.69 2.29 5.22
N VAL A 9 -2.79 2.40 6.21
CA VAL A 9 -2.24 1.23 6.91
C VAL A 9 -3.37 0.39 7.51
N LYS A 10 -4.28 0.99 8.28
CA LYS A 10 -5.42 0.25 8.88
C LYS A 10 -6.30 -0.42 7.84
N ILE A 11 -6.57 0.23 6.71
CA ILE A 11 -7.36 -0.36 5.61
C ILE A 11 -6.66 -1.62 5.09
N VAL A 12 -5.34 -1.55 4.84
CA VAL A 12 -4.56 -2.69 4.34
C VAL A 12 -4.50 -3.80 5.40
N GLU A 13 -4.24 -3.48 6.67
CA GLU A 13 -4.24 -4.44 7.78
C GLU A 13 -5.59 -5.17 7.87
N SER A 14 -6.70 -4.42 7.84
CA SER A 14 -8.05 -4.99 7.94
C SER A 14 -8.41 -5.89 6.74
N ARG A 15 -7.92 -5.59 5.54
CA ARG A 15 -8.22 -6.38 4.33
C ARG A 15 -7.33 -7.58 4.13
N THR A 16 -6.10 -7.54 4.64
CA THR A 16 -5.10 -8.57 4.42
C THR A 16 -4.87 -9.45 5.64
N GLY A 17 -5.23 -8.97 6.84
CA GLY A 17 -4.87 -9.61 8.11
C GLY A 17 -3.38 -9.50 8.47
N ILE A 18 -2.61 -8.70 7.72
CA ILE A 18 -1.16 -8.55 7.91
C ILE A 18 -0.90 -7.29 8.71
N GLU A 19 -0.23 -7.42 9.86
CA GLU A 19 0.02 -6.30 10.76
C GLU A 19 1.13 -5.37 10.25
N TYR A 20 1.16 -4.14 10.74
CA TYR A 20 2.13 -3.12 10.34
C TYR A 20 3.58 -3.60 10.39
N ASN A 21 3.99 -4.29 11.47
CA ASN A 21 5.36 -4.79 11.58
C ASN A 21 5.71 -5.78 10.47
N GLU A 22 4.74 -6.61 10.09
CA GLU A 22 4.90 -7.56 8.99
C GLU A 22 4.93 -6.86 7.63
N LEU A 23 4.07 -5.84 7.46
CA LEU A 23 4.10 -4.93 6.31
C LEU A 23 5.43 -4.22 6.18
N ILE A 24 6.17 -3.93 7.25
CA ILE A 24 7.48 -3.28 7.15
C ILE A 24 8.62 -4.28 6.93
N TYR A 25 8.70 -5.33 7.75
CA TYR A 25 9.92 -6.11 7.89
C TYR A 25 9.89 -7.48 7.21
N SER A 26 8.72 -8.05 6.96
CA SER A 26 8.63 -9.42 6.43
C SER A 26 8.94 -9.51 4.94
N LYS A 27 9.58 -10.61 4.55
CA LYS A 27 9.90 -10.97 3.17
C LYS A 27 8.97 -12.04 2.58
N LYS A 28 7.96 -12.49 3.33
CA LYS A 28 6.95 -13.41 2.80
C LYS A 28 6.21 -12.76 1.63
N GLN A 29 5.87 -13.54 0.61
CA GLN A 29 5.33 -13.01 -0.64
C GLN A 29 4.02 -12.25 -0.40
N GLU A 30 3.13 -12.80 0.42
CA GLU A 30 1.88 -12.18 0.83
C GLU A 30 2.08 -10.83 1.55
N HIS A 31 3.13 -10.70 2.37
CA HIS A 31 3.45 -9.44 3.07
C HIS A 31 4.08 -8.43 2.10
N VAL A 32 4.89 -8.89 1.13
CA VAL A 32 5.41 -8.05 0.04
C VAL A 32 4.26 -7.56 -0.85
N ASP A 33 3.25 -8.39 -1.09
CA ASP A 33 2.07 -8.05 -1.86
C ASP A 33 1.23 -6.98 -1.16
N ALA A 34 0.92 -7.17 0.13
CA ALA A 34 0.22 -6.17 0.93
C ALA A 34 0.99 -4.85 1.02
N ARG A 35 2.32 -4.90 1.20
CA ARG A 35 3.18 -3.72 1.16
C ARG A 35 3.13 -2.99 -0.19
N SER A 36 3.11 -3.72 -1.31
CA SER A 36 2.98 -3.09 -2.63
C SER A 36 1.62 -2.43 -2.84
N ILE A 37 0.55 -3.00 -2.29
CA ILE A 37 -0.78 -2.37 -2.27
C ILE A 37 -0.70 -1.05 -1.50
N LEU A 38 -0.20 -1.08 -0.26
CA LEU A 38 -0.02 0.12 0.57
C LEU A 38 0.75 1.23 -0.16
N ILE A 39 1.88 0.89 -0.79
CA ILE A 39 2.71 1.85 -1.55
C ILE A 39 1.92 2.48 -2.70
N ASN A 40 1.17 1.70 -3.48
CA ASN A 40 0.42 2.23 -4.62
C ASN A 40 -0.76 3.10 -4.16
N LEU A 41 -1.45 2.74 -3.07
CA LEU A 41 -2.52 3.56 -2.52
C LEU A 41 -2.00 4.92 -2.02
N LEU A 42 -0.87 4.91 -1.29
CA LEU A 42 -0.22 6.14 -0.85
C LEU A 42 0.23 7.01 -2.03
N PHE A 43 0.79 6.40 -3.07
CA PHE A 43 1.17 7.10 -4.29
C PHE A 43 -0.03 7.78 -4.96
N ASN A 44 -1.16 7.06 -5.08
CA ASN A 44 -2.39 7.62 -5.64
C ASN A 44 -2.96 8.78 -4.80
N LEU A 45 -2.63 8.83 -3.51
CA LEU A 45 -2.97 9.94 -2.59
C LEU A 45 -1.91 11.06 -2.56
N GLY A 46 -0.95 11.05 -3.49
CA GLY A 46 0.05 12.12 -3.63
C GLY A 46 1.30 11.96 -2.76
N PHE A 47 1.51 10.83 -2.10
CA PHE A 47 2.77 10.58 -1.38
C PHE A 47 3.92 10.37 -2.37
N SER A 48 5.01 11.09 -2.18
CA SER A 48 6.24 10.88 -2.96
C SER A 48 6.97 9.60 -2.53
N ASP A 49 7.76 9.01 -3.43
CA ASP A 49 8.56 7.82 -3.12
C ASP A 49 9.48 8.02 -1.91
N THR A 50 10.04 9.23 -1.76
CA THR A 50 10.90 9.59 -0.62
C THR A 50 10.12 9.66 0.69
N LEU A 51 8.91 10.23 0.66
CA LEU A 51 8.05 10.28 1.84
C LEU A 51 7.62 8.88 2.25
N THR A 52 7.11 8.09 1.30
CA THR A 52 6.71 6.70 1.53
C THR A 52 7.86 5.86 2.07
N ALA A 53 9.07 6.01 1.52
CA ALA A 53 10.28 5.35 2.00
C ALA A 53 10.57 5.66 3.48
N ARG A 54 10.42 6.93 3.89
CA ARG A 54 10.59 7.35 5.29
C ARG A 54 9.56 6.70 6.21
N TYR A 55 8.29 6.63 5.81
CA TYR A 55 7.21 6.03 6.61
C TYR A 55 7.30 4.50 6.70
N LEU A 56 7.86 3.85 5.68
CA LEU A 56 7.96 2.39 5.62
C LEU A 56 9.34 1.87 6.01
N ASN A 57 10.29 2.73 6.42
CA ASN A 57 11.67 2.34 6.71
C ASN A 57 12.32 1.54 5.55
N MET A 58 12.13 2.02 4.32
CA MET A 58 12.63 1.39 3.10
C MET A 58 13.53 2.33 2.31
N THR A 59 14.31 1.78 1.38
CA THR A 59 15.00 2.62 0.40
C THR A 59 14.01 3.17 -0.63
N ARG A 60 14.26 4.38 -1.14
CA ARG A 60 13.46 4.99 -2.22
C ARG A 60 13.39 4.07 -3.45
N GLN A 61 14.50 3.40 -3.78
CA GLN A 61 14.56 2.43 -4.88
C GLN A 61 13.67 1.22 -4.63
N GLY A 62 13.62 0.72 -3.39
CA GLY A 62 12.73 -0.37 -2.99
C GLY A 62 11.26 -0.01 -3.15
N VAL A 63 10.87 1.20 -2.70
CA VAL A 63 9.52 1.73 -2.89
C VAL A 63 9.18 1.83 -4.38
N ASN A 64 10.06 2.45 -5.18
CA ASN A 64 9.84 2.61 -6.61
C ASN A 64 9.70 1.26 -7.34
N LYS A 65 10.52 0.26 -6.96
CA LYS A 65 10.43 -1.10 -7.52
C LYS A 65 9.05 -1.72 -7.24
N LEU A 66 8.63 -1.74 -5.96
CA LEU A 66 7.35 -2.33 -5.56
C LEU A 66 6.15 -1.61 -6.17
N LYS A 67 6.24 -0.29 -6.32
CA LYS A 67 5.24 0.53 -7.01
C LYS A 67 5.07 0.07 -8.46
N ASN A 68 6.16 0.10 -9.24
CA ASN A 68 6.12 -0.09 -10.69
C ASN A 68 5.86 -1.55 -11.09
N THR A 69 6.20 -2.53 -10.25
CA THR A 69 5.95 -3.94 -10.56
C THR A 69 4.52 -4.39 -10.22
N LEU A 70 3.76 -3.62 -9.44
CA LEU A 70 2.45 -4.09 -8.94
C LEU A 70 1.45 -4.37 -10.07
N HIS A 71 1.42 -3.54 -11.11
CA HIS A 71 0.48 -3.71 -12.22
C HIS A 71 0.64 -5.08 -12.90
N ASP A 72 1.87 -5.46 -13.20
CA ASP A 72 2.20 -6.75 -13.80
C ASP A 72 1.83 -7.91 -12.86
N ARG A 73 2.19 -7.83 -11.58
CA ARG A 73 1.84 -8.87 -10.60
C ARG A 73 0.33 -9.03 -10.43
N LYS A 74 -0.45 -7.94 -10.45
CA LYS A 74 -1.93 -7.98 -10.40
C LYS A 74 -2.52 -8.71 -11.61
N LYS A 75 -1.94 -8.53 -12.79
CA LYS A 75 -2.38 -9.22 -14.01
C LYS A 75 -2.26 -10.74 -13.89
N HIS A 76 -1.26 -11.20 -13.14
CA HIS A 76 -0.95 -12.63 -12.96
C HIS A 76 -1.47 -13.23 -11.64
N SER A 77 -2.10 -12.43 -10.77
CA SER A 77 -2.64 -12.91 -9.49
C SER A 77 -4.03 -12.34 -9.23
N PHE A 78 -5.04 -13.20 -9.34
CA PHE A 78 -6.44 -12.86 -9.08
C PHE A 78 -6.65 -12.38 -7.64
N ILE A 79 -6.00 -13.02 -6.67
CA ILE A 79 -6.07 -12.67 -5.24
C ILE A 79 -5.51 -11.26 -5.02
N LEU A 80 -4.33 -10.97 -5.55
CA LEU A 80 -3.69 -9.66 -5.44
C LEU A 80 -4.52 -8.56 -6.12
N SER A 81 -5.05 -8.84 -7.31
CA SER A 81 -5.91 -7.90 -8.04
C SER A 81 -7.17 -7.56 -7.26
N THR A 82 -7.85 -8.59 -6.73
CA THR A 82 -9.08 -8.45 -5.93
C THR A 82 -8.80 -7.67 -4.65
N CYS A 83 -7.75 -8.03 -3.91
CA CYS A 83 -7.39 -7.37 -2.66
C CYS A 83 -7.03 -5.89 -2.88
N TYR A 84 -6.27 -5.58 -3.93
CA TYR A 84 -5.97 -4.20 -4.30
C TYR A 84 -7.26 -3.41 -4.57
N GLN A 85 -8.21 -3.98 -5.33
CA GLN A 85 -9.45 -3.30 -5.66
C GLN A 85 -10.29 -3.01 -4.41
N GLN A 86 -10.37 -3.97 -3.48
CA GLN A 86 -11.06 -3.79 -2.21
C GLN A 86 -10.43 -2.67 -1.38
N CYS A 87 -9.10 -2.66 -1.22
CA CYS A 87 -8.41 -1.61 -0.49
C CYS A 87 -8.59 -0.24 -1.17
N SER A 88 -8.53 -0.19 -2.51
CA SER A 88 -8.73 1.05 -3.27
C SER A 88 -10.14 1.60 -3.11
N ASN A 89 -11.16 0.72 -3.08
CA ASN A 89 -12.54 1.12 -2.84
C ASN A 89 -12.70 1.71 -1.43
N ASP A 90 -12.14 1.06 -0.41
CA ASP A 90 -12.22 1.54 0.98
C ASP A 90 -11.55 2.91 1.15
N VAL A 91 -10.39 3.12 0.52
CA VAL A 91 -9.71 4.42 0.52
C VAL A 91 -10.59 5.51 -0.09
N ALA A 92 -11.30 5.20 -1.19
CA ALA A 92 -12.22 6.14 -1.84
C ALA A 92 -13.47 6.43 -0.98
N THR A 93 -14.04 5.40 -0.35
CA THR A 93 -15.25 5.53 0.49
C THR A 93 -14.98 6.24 1.82
N ASN A 94 -13.78 6.11 2.39
CA ASN A 94 -13.41 6.77 3.64
C ASN A 94 -13.11 8.27 3.49
N ASN A 95 -13.44 8.90 2.35
CA ASN A 95 -13.26 10.34 2.07
C ASN A 95 -11.84 10.87 2.34
N LEU A 96 -10.81 10.01 2.27
CA LEU A 96 -9.40 10.44 2.39
C LEU A 96 -8.96 11.34 1.21
N ILE A 97 -9.77 11.38 0.15
CA ILE A 97 -9.58 12.18 -1.07
C ILE A 97 -10.34 13.53 -0.98
N SER A 98 -11.14 13.74 0.07
CA SER A 98 -11.99 14.93 0.24
C SER A 98 -11.62 15.69 1.51
N ASN A 99 -10.49 16.40 1.46
CA ASN A 99 -10.26 17.56 2.32
C ASN A 99 -9.50 18.60 1.49
N GLU A 100 -10.28 19.54 0.95
CA GLU A 100 -9.97 20.88 0.40
C GLU A 100 -8.73 21.06 -0.50
#